data_AF-A0A0P6W1P6-F1
#
_entry.id   AF-A0A0P6W1P6-F1
#
_cell.length_a   1.000
_cell.length_b   1.000
_cell.length_c   1.000
_cell.angle_alpha   90.00
_cell.angle_beta   90.00
_cell.angle_gamma   90.00
#
_symmetry.space_group_name_H-M   'P 1'
#
loop_
_entity.id
_entity.type
_entity.pdbx_description
1 polymer ?
#
loop_
_entity_poly.entity_id
_entity_poly.type
_entity_poly.pdbx_seq_one_letter_code
_entity_poly.pdbx_strand_id
1 'polypeptide(L)' 'MSNPLFQQARNAVSSAKQACNTGENAQMSIDKAKNALSSAYANSNVEEQKQLHALQDELNRLS' A
#
# COMPACT_ATOMS: atom_id res chain seq x y z
N MET A 1 -2.25 -6.80 -18.62
CA MET A 1 -0.87 -6.77 -18.11
C MET A 1 -0.96 -6.49 -16.61
N SER A 2 -0.73 -7.49 -15.76
CA SER A 2 -0.73 -7.28 -14.31
C SER A 2 0.56 -6.57 -13.93
N ASN A 3 0.46 -5.34 -13.42
CA ASN A 3 1.61 -4.62 -12.90
C ASN A 3 2.03 -5.26 -11.57
N PRO A 4 3.22 -5.88 -11.49
CA PRO A 4 3.65 -6.58 -10.28
C PRO A 4 3.79 -5.62 -9.10
N LEU A 5 4.15 -4.37 -9.34
CA LEU A 5 4.29 -3.35 -8.31
C LEU A 5 2.92 -2.95 -7.73
N PHE A 6 1.90 -2.85 -8.58
CA PHE A 6 0.53 -2.60 -8.13
C PHE A 6 0.02 -3.72 -7.21
N GLN A 7 0.25 -4.98 -7.60
CA GLN A 7 -0.10 -6.13 -6.77
C GLN A 7 0.68 -6.12 -5.44
N GLN A 8 1.97 -5.78 -5.48
CA GLN A 8 2.81 -5.70 -4.28
C GLN A 8 2.32 -4.60 -3.33
N ALA A 9 1.98 -3.41 -3.83
CA ALA A 9 1.44 -2.31 -3.04
C ALA A 9 0.11 -2.70 -2.37
N ARG A 10 -0.79 -3.33 -3.13
CA ARG A 10 -2.09 -3.79 -2.61
C ARG A 10 -1.93 -4.85 -1.52
N ASN A 11 -1.01 -5.79 -1.70
CA ASN A 11 -0.70 -6.81 -0.69
C ASN A 11 -0.09 -6.17 0.57
N ALA A 12 0.82 -5.20 0.41
CA ALA A 12 1.43 -4.52 1.55
C ALA A 12 0.40 -3.75 2.38
N VAL A 13 -0.54 -3.04 1.75
CA VAL A 13 -1.65 -2.36 2.44
C VAL A 13 -2.55 -3.35 3.18
N SER A 14 -2.84 -4.50 2.57
CA SER A 14 -3.60 -5.58 3.23
C SER A 14 -2.86 -6.13 4.46
N SER A 15 -1.55 -6.35 4.36
CA SER A 15 -0.71 -6.77 5.49
C SER A 15 -0.67 -5.71 6.59
N ALA A 16 -0.57 -4.43 6.24
CA ALA A 16 -0.59 -3.32 7.19
C ALA A 16 -1.92 -3.23 7.94
N LYS A 17 -3.05 -3.40 7.24
CA LYS A 17 -4.37 -3.52 7.87
C LYS A 17 -4.43 -4.67 8.88
N GLN A 18 -3.95 -5.85 8.48
CA GLN A 18 -3.95 -7.01 9.37
C GLN A 18 -3.06 -6.78 10.60
N ALA A 19 -1.85 -6.23 10.42
CA ALA A 19 -0.94 -5.89 11.51
C ALA A 19 -1.54 -4.83 12.46
N CYS A 20 -2.27 -3.85 11.93
CA CYS A 20 -3.00 -2.87 12.73
C CYS A 20 -4.12 -3.51 13.56
N ASN A 21 -4.78 -4.56 13.05
CA ASN A 21 -5.80 -5.30 13.79
C ASN A 21 -5.20 -6.20 14.88
N THR A 22 -4.02 -6.78 14.65
CA THR A 22 -3.34 -7.65 15.62
C THR A 22 -2.51 -6.88 16.65
N GLY A 23 -2.24 -5.60 16.43
CA GLY A 23 -1.51 -4.72 17.35
C GLY A 23 0.01 -4.85 17.33
N GLU A 24 0.56 -5.93 16.75
CA GLU A 24 2.00 -6.13 16.57
C GLU A 24 2.49 -5.62 15.21
N ASN A 25 3.57 -4.84 15.22
CA ASN A 25 4.28 -4.39 14.01
C ASN A 25 3.42 -3.61 13.00
N ALA A 26 2.35 -2.95 13.46
CA ALA A 26 1.49 -2.11 12.63
C ALA A 26 2.30 -1.01 11.93
N GLN A 27 3.12 -0.26 12.68
CA GLN A 27 3.94 0.81 12.13
C GLN A 27 4.91 0.34 11.04
N MET A 28 5.65 -0.74 11.32
CA MET A 28 6.60 -1.32 10.36
C MET A 28 5.90 -1.79 9.07
N SER A 29 4.71 -2.37 9.22
CA SER A 29 3.90 -2.81 8.08
C SER A 29 3.35 -1.63 7.27
N ILE A 30 2.95 -0.55 7.95
CA ILE A 30 2.52 0.71 7.32
C ILE A 30 3.68 1.33 6.54
N ASP A 31 4.88 1.42 7.11
CA ASP A 31 6.05 1.97 6.43
C ASP A 31 6.43 1.14 5.18
N LYS A 32 6.33 -0.18 5.27
CA LYS A 32 6.54 -1.07 4.12
C LYS A 32 5.50 -0.86 3.03
N ALA A 33 4.23 -0.67 3.41
CA ALA A 33 3.15 -0.38 2.48
C ALA A 33 3.31 0.99 1.82
N LYS A 34 3.73 2.03 2.56
CA LYS A 34 4.04 3.37 2.02
C LYS A 34 5.16 3.29 0.97
N ASN A 35 6.24 2.55 1.24
CA ASN A 35 7.32 2.35 0.28
C ASN A 35 6.85 1.63 -0.99
N ALA A 36 6.10 0.53 -0.84
CA ALA A 36 5.57 -0.21 -1.98
C ALA A 36 4.61 0.64 -2.83
N LEU A 37 3.77 1.47 -2.21
CA LEU A 37 2.88 2.41 -2.89
C LEU A 37 3.66 3.45 -3.68
N SER A 38 4.70 4.07 -3.10
CA SER A 38 5.56 5.03 -3.82
C SER A 38 6.27 4.40 -5.02
N SER A 39 6.81 3.19 -4.86
CA SER A 39 7.44 2.45 -5.96
C SER A 39 6.44 2.09 -7.06
N ALA A 40 5.24 1.64 -6.70
CA ALA A 40 4.19 1.35 -7.66
C ALA A 40 3.73 2.63 -8.38
N TYR A 41 3.52 3.73 -7.65
CA TYR A 41 3.04 4.99 -8.21
C TYR A 41 3.98 5.53 -9.29
N ALA A 42 5.30 5.46 -9.05
CA ALA A 42 6.32 5.88 -10.01
C ALA A 42 6.35 5.03 -11.29
N ASN A 43 5.84 3.80 -11.26
CA ASN A 43 5.87 2.84 -12.36
C ASN A 43 4.47 2.45 -12.86
N SER A 44 3.46 3.24 -12.53
CA SER A 44 2.05 3.00 -12.86
C SER A 44 1.51 4.08 -13.79
N ASN A 45 0.50 3.73 -14.59
CA ASN A 45 -0.21 4.70 -15.41
C ASN A 45 -1.20 5.55 -14.58
N VAL A 46 -1.84 6.54 -15.21
CA VAL A 46 -2.76 7.49 -14.53
C VAL A 46 -3.94 6.78 -13.84
N GLU A 47 -4.47 5.70 -14.41
CA GLU A 47 -5.58 4.95 -13.83
C GLU A 47 -5.14 4.18 -12.58
N GLU A 48 -4.01 3.49 -12.68
CA GLU A 48 -3.38 2.78 -11.56
C GLU A 48 -2.95 3.75 -10.45
N GLN A 49 -2.43 4.93 -10.80
CA GLN A 49 -2.07 5.97 -9.84
C GLN A 49 -3.27 6.43 -9.00
N LYS A 50 -4.45 6.60 -9.60
CA LYS A 50 -5.68 6.91 -8.85
C LYS A 50 -6.04 5.80 -7.87
N GLN A 51 -5.92 4.54 -8.30
CA GLN A 51 -6.17 3.38 -7.44
C GLN A 51 -5.15 3.30 -6.28
N LEU A 52 -3.87 3.51 -6.56
CA LEU A 52 -2.80 3.55 -5.57
C LEU A 52 -2.98 4.70 -4.58
N HIS A 53 -3.41 5.87 -5.05
CA HIS A 53 -3.70 7.00 -4.18
C HIS A 53 -4.85 6.70 -3.20
N ALA A 54 -5.89 6.00 -3.64
CA ALA A 54 -6.97 5.57 -2.75
C ALA A 54 -6.46 4.58 -1.68
N LEU A 55 -5.59 3.65 -2.06
CA LEU A 55 -4.94 2.72 -1.13
C LEU A 55 -4.01 3.44 -0.13
N GLN A 56 -3.30 4.48 -0.58
CA GLN A 56 -2.45 5.31 0.28
C GLN A 56 -3.26 6.07 1.33
N ASP A 57 -4.39 6.66 0.92
CA ASP A 57 -5.29 7.37 1.84
C ASP A 57 -5.81 6.41 2.92
N GLU A 58 -6.26 5.23 2.50
CA GLU A 58 -6.76 4.19 3.40
C GLU A 58 -5.68 3.70 4.38
N LEU A 59 -4.44 3.57 3.92
CA LEU A 59 -3.29 3.22 4.76
C LEU A 59 -2.96 4.33 5.77
N ASN A 60 -3.06 5.61 5.36
CA ASN A 60 -2.76 6.75 6.23
C ASN A 60 -3.81 6.93 7.34
N ARG A 61 -5.03 6.41 7.15
CA ARG A 61 -6.07 6.36 8.20
C ARG A 61 -5.79 5.31 9.28
N LEU A 62 -4.85 4.39 9.04
CA LEU A 62 -4.47 3.32 9.95
C LEU A 62 -3.19 3.64 10.74
N SER A 63 -2.49 4.73 10.40
CA SER A 63 -1.23 5.16 11.04
C SER A 63 -1.44 6.22 12.10
#